data_AF-A0A1W6ZXX6-F1
#
_entry.id   AF-A0A1W6ZXX6-F1
#
_cell.length_a   1.000
_cell.length_b   1.000
_cell.length_c   1.000
_cell.angle_alpha   90.00
_cell.angle_beta   90.00
_cell.angle_gamma   90.00
#
_symmetry.space_group_name_H-M   'P 1'
#
loop_
_entity.id
_entity.type
_entity.pdbx_description
1 polymer ?
#
loop_
_entity_poly.entity_id
_entity_poly.type
_entity_poly.pdbx_seq_one_letter_code
_entity_poly.pdbx_strand_id
1 'polypeptide(L)' 'MAGSNSIAELDRRIAIVRANLTQLMEQAAAQSGAADEALASDRIAQQTEELERLKKERDALAAKID' A
#
# COMPACT_ATOMS: atom_id res chain seq x y z
N MET A 1 -13.04 -22.64 3.03
CA MET A 1 -12.17 -22.01 4.05
C MET A 1 -10.84 -21.47 3.50
N ALA A 2 -10.41 -21.75 2.25
CA ALA A 2 -9.16 -21.21 1.71
C ALA A 2 -9.27 -19.73 1.26
N GLY A 3 -10.38 -19.33 0.61
CA GLY A 3 -10.55 -17.96 0.09
C GLY A 3 -10.63 -16.86 1.15
N SER A 4 -11.24 -17.13 2.31
CA SER A 4 -11.33 -16.15 3.41
C SER A 4 -9.97 -15.87 4.07
N ASN A 5 -9.10 -16.87 4.18
CA ASN A 5 -7.73 -16.68 4.69
C ASN A 5 -6.89 -15.82 3.75
N SER A 6 -7.05 -15.99 2.44
CA SER A 6 -6.34 -15.20 1.43
C SER A 6 -6.84 -13.75 1.34
N ILE A 7 -8.15 -13.48 1.48
CA ILE A 7 -8.66 -12.09 1.57
C ILE A 7 -8.14 -11.40 2.83
N ALA A 8 -8.21 -12.07 3.99
CA ALA A 8 -7.74 -11.50 5.26
C ALA A 8 -6.23 -11.19 5.23
N GLU A 9 -5.44 -12.02 4.55
CA GLU A 9 -4.02 -11.76 4.33
C GLU A 9 -3.78 -10.54 3.42
N LEU A 10 -4.51 -10.42 2.32
CA LEU A 10 -4.44 -9.26 1.44
C LEU A 10 -4.85 -7.98 2.16
N ASP A 11 -5.91 -8.02 2.97
CA ASP A 11 -6.33 -6.87 3.77
C ASP A 11 -5.27 -6.46 4.80
N ARG A 12 -4.60 -7.43 5.45
CA ARG A 12 -3.47 -7.15 6.34
C ARG A 12 -2.32 -6.46 5.59
N ARG A 13 -1.95 -6.95 4.40
CA ARG A 13 -0.89 -6.35 3.57
C ARG A 13 -1.27 -4.94 3.12
N ILE A 14 -2.52 -4.74 2.69
CA ILE A 14 -3.07 -3.42 2.35
C ILE A 14 -2.97 -2.45 3.53
N ALA A 15 -3.31 -2.91 4.74
CA ALA A 15 -3.22 -2.08 5.95
C ALA A 15 -1.77 -1.66 6.25
N ILE A 16 -0.81 -2.57 6.09
CA ILE A 16 0.63 -2.29 6.26
C ILE A 16 1.10 -1.25 5.24
N VAL A 17 0.80 -1.43 3.95
CA VAL A 17 1.20 -0.48 2.90
C VAL A 17 0.58 0.90 3.11
N ARG A 18 -0.69 0.96 3.55
CA ARG A 18 -1.33 2.23 3.92
C ARG A 18 -0.65 2.93 5.09
N ALA A 19 -0.29 2.19 6.14
CA ALA A 19 0.42 2.74 7.28
C ALA A 19 1.78 3.31 6.87
N ASN A 20 2.52 2.57 6.04
CA ASN A 20 3.80 3.02 5.50
C ASN A 20 3.66 4.29 4.65
N LEU A 21 2.63 4.38 3.79
CA LEU A 21 2.35 5.58 3.00
C LEU A 21 2.08 6.80 3.89
N THR A 22 1.29 6.65 4.95
CA THR A 22 1.05 7.74 5.92
C THR A 22 2.36 8.20 6.55
N GLN A 23 3.20 7.27 7.01
CA GLN A 23 4.50 7.61 7.61
C GLN A 23 5.44 8.30 6.62
N LEU A 24 5.46 7.87 5.36
CA LEU A 24 6.26 8.51 4.33
C LEU A 24 5.78 9.93 4.03
N MET A 25 4.47 10.17 4.00
CA MET A 25 3.90 11.51 3.83
C MET A 25 4.22 12.41 5.03
N GLU A 26 4.14 11.91 6.25
CA GLU A 26 4.54 12.65 7.46
C GLU A 26 6.03 13.00 7.46
N GLN A 27 6.89 12.06 7.06
CA GLN A 27 8.34 12.29 6.93
C GLN A 27 8.65 13.33 5.85
N ALA A 28 8.01 13.22 4.68
CA ALA A 28 8.17 14.19 3.60
C ALA A 28 7.70 15.60 3.99
N ALA A 29 6.63 15.71 4.78
CA ALA A 29 6.16 16.98 5.31
C ALA A 29 7.12 17.57 6.37
N ALA A 30 7.86 16.73 7.08
CA ALA A 30 8.80 17.14 8.12
C ALA A 30 10.21 17.48 7.61
N GLN A 31 10.64 16.88 6.49
CA GLN A 31 11.96 17.10 5.87
C GLN A 31 11.85 18.10 4.70
N SER A 32 12.35 19.32 4.86
CA SER A 32 12.25 20.39 3.83
C SER A 32 13.51 20.52 2.95
N GLY A 33 14.03 19.40 2.43
CA GLY A 33 15.22 19.38 1.57
C GLY A 33 14.93 18.74 0.21
N ALA A 34 15.29 19.40 -0.90
CA ALA A 34 14.95 18.97 -2.26
C ALA A 34 15.42 17.54 -2.63
N ALA A 35 16.56 17.07 -2.10
CA ALA A 35 17.04 15.70 -2.33
C ALA A 35 16.21 14.66 -1.57
N ASP A 36 15.76 14.99 -0.35
CA ASP A 36 14.92 14.14 0.48
C ASP A 36 13.49 14.06 -0.07
N GLU A 37 13.00 15.15 -0.65
CA GLU A 37 11.68 15.22 -1.32
C GLU A 37 11.58 14.29 -2.54
N ALA A 38 12.63 14.21 -3.37
CA ALA A 38 12.64 13.32 -4.53
C ALA A 38 12.66 11.84 -4.12
N LEU A 39 13.50 11.47 -3.15
CA LEU A 39 13.56 10.11 -2.62
C LEU A 39 12.25 9.70 -1.90
N ALA A 40 11.64 10.62 -1.17
CA ALA A 40 10.33 10.40 -0.55
C ALA A 40 9.24 10.22 -1.61
N SER A 41 9.23 11.05 -2.65
CA SER A 41 8.27 10.95 -3.76
C SER A 41 8.37 9.61 -4.49
N ASP A 42 9.57 9.13 -4.80
CA ASP A 42 9.78 7.83 -5.45
C ASP A 42 9.27 6.67 -4.60
N ARG A 43 9.53 6.70 -3.28
CA ARG A 43 9.04 5.66 -2.35
C ARG A 43 7.52 5.68 -2.20
N ILE A 44 6.91 6.86 -2.16
CA ILE A 44 5.45 7.03 -2.12
C ILE A 44 4.84 6.48 -3.40
N ALA A 45 5.43 6.75 -4.56
CA ALA A 45 4.96 6.21 -5.84
C ALA A 45 5.00 4.67 -5.86
N GLN A 46 6.12 4.07 -5.44
CA GLN A 46 6.29 2.62 -5.36
C GLN A 46 5.23 1.96 -4.46
N GLN A 47 5.01 2.51 -3.26
CA GLN A 47 4.02 1.96 -2.34
C GLN A 47 2.57 2.18 -2.80
N THR A 48 2.31 3.28 -3.52
CA THR A 48 1.00 3.52 -4.13
C THR A 48 0.72 2.48 -5.22
N GLU A 49 1.70 2.17 -6.07
CA GLU A 49 1.57 1.10 -7.06
C GLU A 49 1.34 -0.27 -6.42
N GLU A 50 2.08 -0.59 -5.35
CA GLU A 50 1.87 -1.83 -4.60
C GLU A 50 0.46 -1.90 -4.00
N LEU A 51 -0.02 -0.80 -3.41
CA LEU A 51 -1.36 -0.72 -2.85
C LEU A 51 -2.43 -1.00 -3.91
N GLU A 52 -2.29 -0.43 -5.10
CA GLU A 52 -3.24 -0.66 -6.21
C GLU A 52 -3.18 -2.10 -6.73
N ARG A 53 -2.00 -2.72 -6.78
CA ARG A 53 -1.88 -4.15 -7.12
C ARG A 53 -2.58 -5.04 -6.10
N LEU A 54 -2.36 -4.79 -4.81
CA LEU A 54 -2.99 -5.55 -3.72
C LEU A 54 -4.52 -5.42 -3.72
N LYS A 55 -5.04 -4.21 -3.95
CA LYS A 55 -6.49 -3.99 -4.08
C LYS A 55 -7.07 -4.80 -5.25
N LYS A 56 -6.44 -4.73 -6.43
CA LYS A 56 -6.90 -5.50 -7.60
C LYS A 56 -6.88 -7.00 -7.35
N GLU A 57 -5.84 -7.51 -6.70
CA GLU A 57 -5.76 -8.93 -6.33
C GLU A 57 -6.87 -9.32 -5.36
N ARG A 58 -7.15 -8.47 -4.35
CA ARG A 58 -8.22 -8.71 -3.38
C ARG A 58 -9.60 -8.67 -4.03
N ASP A 59 -9.86 -7.71 -4.90
CA ASP A 59 -11.13 -7.59 -5.62
C ASP A 59 -11.33 -8.78 -6.57
N ALA A 60 -10.29 -9.20 -7.28
CA ALA A 60 -10.32 -10.38 -8.15
C ALA A 60 -10.53 -11.69 -7.36
N LEU A 61 -10.03 -11.77 -6.13
CA LEU A 61 -10.25 -12.93 -5.26
C LEU A 61 -11.67 -12.91 -4.68
N ALA A 62 -12.16 -11.74 -4.23
CA ALA A 62 -13.53 -11.58 -3.74
C ALA A 62 -14.56 -12.00 -4.80
N ALA A 63 -14.38 -11.54 -6.05
CA ALA A 63 -15.25 -11.90 -7.16
C ALA A 63 -15.24 -13.40 -7.54
N LYS A 64 -14.26 -14.18 -7.07
CA LYS A 64 -14.21 -15.65 -7.27
C LYS A 64 -14.88 -16.44 -6.15
N ILE A 65 -15.19 -15.79 -5.03
CA ILE A 65 -15.76 -16.41 -3.83
C ILE A 65 -17.27 -16.14 -3.74
N ASP A 66 -17.75 -15.08 -4.42
CA ASP A 66 -19.18 -14.87 -4.74
C ASP A 66 -19.71 -15.93 -5.72
#